data_AF-A0A1Q9DL16-F1
#
_entry.id   AF-A0A1Q9DL16-F1
#
_cell.length_a   1.000
_cell.length_b   1.000
_cell.length_c   1.000
_cell.angle_alpha   90.00
_cell.angle_beta   90.00
_cell.angle_gamma   90.00
#
_symmetry.space_group_name_H-M   'P 1'
#
loop_
_entity.id
_entity.type
_entity.pdbx_description
1 polymer ?
#
loop_
_entity_poly.entity_id
_entity_poly.type
_entity_poly.pdbx_seq_one_letter_code
_entity_poly.pdbx_strand_id
1 'polypeptide(L)'
;MQMEHVLEMLLQQEGRCYYSGVPLEILFPNSNWRMSLERLDNSRTYCQQNCVLVAAEFNSSDHTGKPGVKKKYVQGSSQWSAEKVVSIRESSSSVVHLEMLNQDVTVAHQKGYQKCSSPFQYYRTLRGKSKMMAASARMRSRIRGQPCELNYTDILQMLLEQHGRCFYSGVPLQYHYPHADWMMSLERLDNNVGYVEGNCVLIAAEFNTADHSRDNEDYDEDEHEEDEGQDKGLTASHAPDVKYRKLETFNLQEGNGQGLGFR
;
A
#
# COMPACT_ATOMS: atom_id res chain seq x y z
N MET A 1 -8.89 15.51 -22.92
CA MET A 1 -8.81 14.27 -23.72
C MET A 1 -10.21 13.92 -24.20
N GLN A 2 -10.39 13.52 -25.45
CA GLN A 2 -11.69 13.11 -26.00
C GLN A 2 -11.95 11.62 -25.73
N MET A 3 -13.22 11.20 -25.72
CA MET A 3 -13.61 9.81 -25.43
C MET A 3 -13.02 8.84 -26.46
N GLU A 4 -12.98 9.24 -27.72
CA GLU A 4 -12.47 8.48 -28.85
C GLU A 4 -11.01 8.08 -28.64
N HIS A 5 -10.19 8.97 -28.07
CA HIS A 5 -8.80 8.65 -27.75
C HIS A 5 -8.68 7.58 -26.67
N VAL A 6 -9.59 7.57 -25.69
CA VAL A 6 -9.60 6.54 -24.62
C VAL A 6 -9.98 5.19 -25.20
N LEU A 7 -10.98 5.14 -26.08
CA LEU A 7 -11.37 3.91 -26.78
C LEU A 7 -10.25 3.40 -27.71
N GLU A 8 -9.54 4.30 -28.39
CA GLU A 8 -8.40 3.90 -29.23
C GLU A 8 -7.26 3.32 -28.38
N MET A 9 -6.91 3.95 -27.25
CA MET A 9 -5.92 3.39 -26.32
C MET A 9 -6.34 2.02 -25.80
N LEU A 10 -7.64 1.82 -25.53
CA LEU A 10 -8.16 0.54 -25.06
C LEU A 10 -7.95 -0.56 -26.09
N LEU A 11 -8.21 -0.27 -27.38
CA LEU A 11 -7.97 -1.20 -28.48
C LEU A 11 -6.47 -1.46 -28.68
N GLN A 12 -5.64 -0.40 -28.66
CA GLN A 12 -4.19 -0.51 -28.80
C GLN A 12 -3.54 -1.34 -27.69
N GLN A 13 -4.08 -1.25 -26.47
CA GLN A 13 -3.64 -2.03 -25.32
C GLN A 13 -4.35 -3.38 -25.17
N GLU A 14 -5.20 -3.77 -26.14
CA GLU A 14 -5.99 -5.01 -26.09
C GLU A 14 -6.81 -5.17 -24.79
N GLY A 15 -7.28 -4.06 -24.22
CA GLY A 15 -7.99 -4.04 -22.95
C GLY A 15 -7.15 -4.41 -21.73
N ARG A 16 -5.83 -4.25 -21.77
CA ARG A 16 -4.91 -4.62 -20.68
C ARG A 16 -4.23 -3.40 -20.05
N CYS A 17 -3.88 -3.53 -18.78
CA CYS A 17 -3.08 -2.55 -18.06
C CYS A 17 -1.69 -2.41 -18.72
N TYR A 18 -1.28 -1.16 -18.98
CA TYR A 18 -0.01 -0.85 -19.63
C TYR A 18 1.22 -1.39 -18.87
N TYR A 19 1.22 -1.35 -17.53
CA TYR A 19 2.36 -1.82 -16.73
C TYR A 19 2.37 -3.33 -16.49
N SER A 20 1.21 -3.92 -16.19
CA SER A 20 1.14 -5.30 -15.71
C SER A 20 0.66 -6.32 -16.75
N GLY A 21 0.02 -5.86 -17.84
CA GLY A 21 -0.65 -6.73 -18.80
C GLY A 21 -1.93 -7.41 -18.28
N VAL A 22 -2.34 -7.14 -17.04
CA VAL A 22 -3.59 -7.66 -16.46
C VAL A 22 -4.78 -7.11 -17.24
N PRO A 23 -5.79 -7.94 -17.61
CA PRO A 23 -7.01 -7.45 -18.23
C PRO A 23 -7.71 -6.41 -17.37
N LEU A 24 -8.10 -5.29 -17.97
CA LEU A 24 -8.85 -4.24 -17.31
C LEU A 24 -10.34 -4.59 -17.30
N GLU A 25 -10.98 -4.38 -16.15
CA GLU A 25 -12.42 -4.58 -16.00
C GLU A 25 -13.15 -3.25 -16.24
N ILE A 26 -13.81 -3.15 -17.39
CA ILE A 26 -14.37 -1.88 -17.88
C ILE A 26 -15.87 -1.78 -17.57
N LEU A 27 -16.54 -2.93 -17.46
CA LEU A 27 -18.00 -3.00 -17.30
C LEU A 27 -18.44 -3.03 -15.84
N PHE A 28 -17.51 -3.25 -14.91
CA PHE A 28 -17.81 -3.41 -13.49
C PHE A 28 -17.29 -2.19 -12.70
N PRO A 29 -18.18 -1.24 -12.35
CA PRO A 29 -17.77 -0.17 -11.44
C PRO A 29 -17.30 -0.79 -10.12
N ASN A 30 -16.25 -0.21 -9.53
CA ASN A 30 -15.62 -0.68 -8.29
C ASN A 30 -14.86 -2.01 -8.37
N SER A 31 -14.53 -2.50 -9.57
CA SER A 31 -13.60 -3.61 -9.71
C SER A 31 -12.17 -3.25 -9.24
N ASN A 32 -11.47 -4.24 -8.67
CA ASN A 32 -10.04 -4.19 -8.34
C ASN A 32 -9.11 -4.12 -9.57
N TRP A 33 -9.68 -4.16 -10.79
CA TRP A 33 -8.93 -3.99 -12.04
C TRP A 33 -9.59 -2.95 -12.94
N ARG A 34 -10.36 -2.03 -12.33
CA ARG A 34 -10.99 -0.95 -13.08
C ARG A 34 -9.93 -0.12 -13.77
N MET A 35 -10.26 0.31 -14.98
CA MET A 35 -9.38 1.15 -15.78
C MET A 35 -9.24 2.55 -15.18
N SER A 36 -8.02 3.08 -15.21
CA SER A 36 -7.70 4.47 -14.91
C SER A 36 -6.74 5.01 -15.96
N LEU A 37 -6.69 6.33 -16.07
CA LEU A 37 -5.82 7.04 -17.02
C LEU A 37 -4.56 7.51 -16.29
N GLU A 38 -3.40 7.11 -16.78
CA GLU A 38 -2.09 7.47 -16.23
C GLU A 38 -1.33 8.33 -17.24
N ARG A 39 -0.61 9.34 -16.78
CA ARG A 39 0.30 10.12 -17.65
C ARG A 39 1.64 9.42 -17.75
N LEU A 40 2.29 9.45 -18.90
CA LEU A 40 3.68 8.97 -19.06
C LEU A 40 4.70 10.05 -18.65
N ASP A 41 4.34 11.32 -18.80
CA ASP A 41 5.11 12.47 -18.34
C ASP A 41 4.18 13.43 -17.58
N ASN A 42 4.43 13.59 -16.29
CA ASN A 42 3.61 14.46 -15.43
C ASN A 42 3.79 15.95 -15.71
N SER A 43 4.86 16.34 -16.42
CA SER A 43 5.05 17.72 -16.86
C SER A 43 4.15 18.10 -18.04
N ARG A 44 3.55 17.10 -18.70
CA ARG A 44 2.65 17.26 -19.83
C ARG A 44 1.19 17.08 -19.38
N THR A 45 0.29 17.71 -20.12
CA THR A 45 -1.16 17.56 -19.95
C THR A 45 -1.64 16.17 -20.41
N TYR A 46 -2.89 15.85 -20.14
CA TYR A 46 -3.56 14.65 -20.64
C TYR A 46 -3.79 14.75 -22.15
N CYS A 47 -2.98 14.04 -22.93
CA CYS A 47 -3.15 13.87 -24.36
C CYS A 47 -2.86 12.42 -24.76
N GLN A 48 -3.33 12.01 -25.95
CA GLN A 48 -3.25 10.62 -26.41
C GLN A 48 -1.81 10.09 -26.43
N GLN A 49 -0.83 10.93 -26.79
CA GLN A 49 0.59 10.54 -26.85
C GLN A 49 1.30 10.60 -25.49
N ASN A 50 0.59 10.98 -24.42
CA ASN A 50 1.15 11.11 -23.08
C ASN A 50 0.35 10.33 -22.04
N CYS A 51 -0.63 9.52 -22.45
CA CYS A 51 -1.42 8.75 -21.51
C CYS A 51 -1.49 7.30 -21.92
N VAL A 52 -1.71 6.47 -20.91
CA VAL A 52 -1.91 5.03 -21.03
C VAL A 52 -3.01 4.60 -20.07
N LEU A 53 -3.60 3.44 -20.34
CA LEU A 53 -4.61 2.85 -19.47
C LEU A 53 -3.94 1.91 -18.49
N VAL A 54 -4.21 2.10 -17.20
CA VAL A 54 -3.66 1.28 -16.12
C VAL A 54 -4.78 0.75 -15.25
N ALA A 55 -4.50 -0.29 -14.47
CA ALA A 55 -5.38 -0.63 -13.36
C ALA A 55 -5.32 0.51 -12.34
N ALA A 56 -6.45 0.92 -11.77
CA ALA A 56 -6.53 2.06 -10.86
C ALA A 56 -5.60 1.94 -9.64
N GLU A 57 -5.28 0.71 -9.25
CA GLU A 57 -4.39 0.32 -8.17
C GLU A 57 -2.92 0.71 -8.44
N PHE A 58 -2.54 0.88 -9.71
CA PHE A 58 -1.21 1.36 -10.12
C PHE A 58 -1.15 2.89 -10.32
N ASN A 59 -2.28 3.57 -10.25
CA ASN A 59 -2.33 5.02 -10.39
C ASN A 59 -1.87 5.68 -9.07
N SER A 60 -0.69 6.29 -9.11
CA SER A 60 -0.08 6.93 -7.95
C SER A 60 -0.24 8.44 -8.05
N SER A 61 -0.75 9.07 -7.00
CA SER A 61 -0.90 10.54 -6.99
C SER A 61 0.45 11.24 -7.13
N ASP A 62 0.56 12.12 -8.14
CA ASP A 62 1.70 13.01 -8.28
C ASP A 62 1.55 14.24 -7.35
N HIS A 63 2.51 14.42 -6.44
CA HIS A 63 2.56 15.56 -5.52
C HIS A 63 3.65 16.58 -5.86
N THR A 64 4.33 16.44 -7.00
CA THR A 64 5.43 17.33 -7.41
C THR A 64 4.98 18.78 -7.67
N GLY A 65 3.69 19.00 -7.93
CA GLY A 65 3.11 20.33 -8.13
C GLY A 65 2.78 21.12 -6.86
N LYS A 66 2.91 20.53 -5.66
CA LYS A 66 2.54 21.23 -4.41
C LYS A 66 3.52 22.36 -4.06
N PRO A 67 3.03 23.55 -3.62
CA PRO A 67 3.89 24.64 -3.17
C PRO A 67 4.92 24.18 -2.13
N GLY A 68 6.18 24.56 -2.30
CA GLY A 68 7.27 24.19 -1.37
C GLY A 68 7.94 22.83 -1.64
N VAL A 69 7.41 22.01 -2.55
CA VAL A 69 8.10 20.81 -3.04
C VAL A 69 9.07 21.24 -4.15
N LYS A 70 10.37 20.96 -4.00
CA LYS A 70 11.32 21.15 -5.12
C LYS A 70 10.81 20.32 -6.28
N LYS A 71 10.51 20.95 -7.43
CA LYS A 71 10.08 20.27 -8.67
C LYS A 71 11.11 19.17 -8.98
N LYS A 72 10.80 17.94 -8.60
CA LYS A 72 11.51 16.77 -9.07
C LYS A 72 10.86 16.38 -10.39
N TYR A 73 11.66 16.06 -11.38
CA TYR A 73 11.17 15.49 -12.61
C TYR A 73 10.66 14.09 -12.29
N VAL A 74 9.35 13.89 -12.36
CA VAL A 74 8.69 12.60 -12.18
C VAL A 74 8.06 12.25 -13.53
N GLN A 75 8.58 11.22 -14.18
CA GLN A 75 8.00 10.66 -15.40
C GLN A 75 6.99 9.58 -14.99
N GLY A 76 5.71 9.83 -15.29
CA GLY A 76 4.58 8.95 -15.06
C GLY A 76 4.28 8.55 -13.62
N SER A 77 3.80 7.32 -13.39
CA SER A 77 3.53 6.85 -12.03
C SER A 77 4.82 6.91 -11.23
N SER A 78 4.81 7.69 -10.15
CA SER A 78 5.99 7.83 -9.29
C SER A 78 6.43 6.52 -8.62
N GLN A 79 5.63 5.45 -8.75
CA GLN A 79 5.83 4.17 -8.05
C GLN A 79 5.92 2.96 -8.99
N TRP A 80 5.31 3.00 -10.19
CA TRP A 80 5.12 1.82 -11.05
C TRP A 80 5.67 2.00 -12.47
N SER A 81 6.34 0.95 -12.97
CA SER A 81 6.74 0.78 -14.37
C SER A 81 6.55 -0.68 -14.80
N ALA A 82 6.53 -0.95 -16.11
CA ALA A 82 6.40 -2.32 -16.60
C ALA A 82 7.57 -3.21 -16.14
N GLU A 83 8.79 -2.68 -16.20
CA GLU A 83 10.01 -3.34 -15.73
C GLU A 83 9.91 -3.68 -14.23
N LYS A 84 9.36 -2.77 -13.43
CA LYS A 84 9.18 -2.98 -12.00
C LYS A 84 8.12 -4.04 -11.69
N VAL A 85 7.03 -4.12 -12.45
CA VAL A 85 6.03 -5.19 -12.28
C VAL A 85 6.64 -6.55 -12.63
N VAL A 86 7.41 -6.64 -13.71
CA VAL A 86 8.14 -7.87 -14.08
C VAL A 86 9.13 -8.27 -12.99
N SER A 87 9.86 -7.30 -12.42
CA SER A 87 10.87 -7.56 -11.39
C SER A 87 10.29 -8.05 -10.07
N ILE A 88 8.98 -7.95 -9.81
CA ILE A 88 8.35 -8.52 -8.60
C ILE A 88 8.64 -10.02 -8.50
N ARG A 89 8.49 -10.78 -9.60
CA ARG A 89 8.68 -12.23 -9.60
C ARG A 89 10.14 -12.63 -9.35
N GLU A 90 11.05 -11.86 -9.91
CA GLU A 90 12.50 -12.06 -9.72
C GLU A 90 12.91 -11.68 -8.30
N SER A 91 12.41 -10.54 -7.82
CA SER A 91 12.68 -10.01 -6.48
C SER A 91 12.10 -10.93 -5.41
N SER A 92 10.89 -11.46 -5.58
CA SER A 92 10.29 -12.39 -4.61
C SER A 92 11.12 -13.67 -4.47
N SER A 93 11.80 -14.09 -5.54
CA SER A 93 12.71 -15.24 -5.54
C SER A 93 14.11 -14.94 -4.99
N SER A 94 14.48 -13.67 -4.85
CA SER A 94 15.80 -13.28 -4.36
C SER A 94 16.00 -13.67 -2.89
N VAL A 95 17.24 -13.98 -2.50
CA VAL A 95 17.57 -14.45 -1.15
C VAL A 95 17.64 -13.28 -0.18
N VAL A 96 16.94 -13.39 0.96
CA VAL A 96 17.15 -12.51 2.12
C VAL A 96 18.13 -13.20 3.07
N HIS A 97 19.27 -12.55 3.35
CA HIS A 97 20.25 -13.06 4.31
C HIS A 97 19.76 -12.86 5.75
N LEU A 98 19.04 -13.86 6.27
CA LEU A 98 18.41 -13.80 7.60
C LEU A 98 19.40 -13.53 8.74
N GLU A 99 20.65 -13.99 8.61
CA GLU A 99 21.70 -13.70 9.59
C GLU A 99 22.02 -12.19 9.67
N MET A 100 22.17 -11.54 8.52
CA MET A 100 22.38 -10.08 8.46
C MET A 100 21.17 -9.33 9.00
N LEU A 101 19.95 -9.80 8.69
CA LEU A 101 18.73 -9.20 9.21
C LEU A 101 18.64 -9.29 10.75
N ASN A 102 18.94 -10.46 11.31
CA ASN A 102 18.99 -10.66 12.77
C ASN A 102 20.05 -9.78 13.42
N GLN A 103 21.21 -9.62 12.79
CA GLN A 103 22.26 -8.72 13.25
C GLN A 103 21.78 -7.27 13.24
N ASP A 104 21.14 -6.82 12.17
CA ASP A 104 20.59 -5.47 12.05
C ASP A 104 19.51 -5.18 13.09
N VAL A 105 18.62 -6.13 13.37
CA VAL A 105 17.62 -6.03 14.44
C VAL A 105 18.29 -5.98 15.81
N THR A 106 19.29 -6.83 16.05
CA THR A 106 20.09 -6.82 17.29
C THR A 106 20.75 -5.45 17.51
N VAL A 107 21.39 -4.91 16.48
CA VAL A 107 21.99 -3.57 16.50
C VAL A 107 20.92 -2.50 16.75
N ALA A 108 19.73 -2.64 16.15
CA ALA A 108 18.62 -1.73 16.34
C ALA A 108 18.09 -1.74 17.78
N HIS A 109 18.13 -2.87 18.49
CA HIS A 109 17.78 -2.96 19.91
C HIS A 109 18.87 -2.36 20.81
N GLN A 110 20.13 -2.77 20.62
CA GLN A 110 21.26 -2.45 21.49
C GLN A 110 21.65 -0.97 21.45
N LYS A 111 21.56 -0.32 20.28
CA LYS A 111 21.99 1.08 20.16
C LYS A 111 21.05 1.97 20.97
N GLY A 112 21.56 2.53 22.07
CA GLY A 112 21.00 3.76 22.66
C GLY A 112 20.88 4.87 21.60
N TYR A 113 20.14 5.94 21.88
CA TYR A 113 20.07 7.08 20.94
C TYR A 113 21.50 7.59 20.66
N GLN A 114 22.06 7.20 19.51
CA GLN A 114 23.31 7.77 19.02
C GLN A 114 22.94 9.11 18.39
N LYS A 115 23.54 10.19 18.88
CA LYS A 115 23.36 11.53 18.35
C LYS A 115 23.96 11.56 16.93
N CYS A 116 23.15 11.21 15.93
CA CYS A 116 23.52 11.39 14.53
C CYS A 116 23.63 12.89 14.25
N SER A 117 24.56 13.28 13.38
CA SER A 117 24.74 14.67 12.96
C SER A 117 23.51 15.21 12.22
N SER A 118 22.66 14.32 11.68
CA SER A 118 21.41 14.67 11.01
C SER A 118 20.28 13.67 11.32
N PRO A 119 19.04 14.15 11.61
CA PRO A 119 17.86 13.29 11.72
C PRO A 119 17.63 12.40 10.49
N PHE A 120 17.99 12.87 9.29
CA PHE A 120 17.88 12.08 8.06
C PHE A 120 18.74 10.83 8.09
N GLN A 121 19.96 10.91 8.61
CA GLN A 121 20.84 9.75 8.73
C GLN A 121 20.30 8.76 9.74
N TYR A 122 19.72 9.25 10.84
CA TYR A 122 19.09 8.39 11.84
C TYR A 122 17.93 7.59 11.23
N TYR A 123 17.06 8.21 10.43
CA TYR A 123 15.93 7.52 9.78
C TYR A 123 16.33 6.51 8.71
N ARG A 124 17.60 6.49 8.28
CA ARG A 124 18.16 5.46 7.38
C ARG A 124 18.70 4.24 8.12
N THR A 125 18.68 4.27 9.45
CA THR A 125 18.93 3.08 10.27
C THR A 125 17.63 2.32 10.49
N LEU A 126 17.71 1.01 10.66
CA LEU A 126 16.54 0.18 10.96
C LEU A 126 15.78 0.65 12.21
N ARG A 127 16.52 1.04 13.27
CA ARG A 127 15.94 1.64 14.49
C ARG A 127 15.19 2.94 14.20
N GLY A 128 15.80 3.85 13.46
CA GLY A 128 15.20 5.14 13.14
C GLY A 128 13.96 5.02 12.26
N LYS A 129 14.05 4.20 11.20
CA LYS A 129 12.91 3.90 10.32
C LYS A 129 11.75 3.26 11.11
N SER A 130 12.03 2.27 11.97
CA SER A 130 10.99 1.62 12.79
C SER A 130 10.34 2.58 13.78
N LYS A 131 11.12 3.43 14.46
CA LYS A 131 10.56 4.47 15.35
C LYS A 131 9.71 5.48 14.60
N MET A 132 10.14 5.88 13.40
CA MET A 132 9.38 6.79 12.55
C MET A 132 8.04 6.16 12.14
N MET A 133 8.02 4.90 11.75
CA MET A 133 6.78 4.20 11.39
C MET A 133 5.83 4.08 12.58
N ALA A 134 6.32 3.70 13.77
CA ALA A 134 5.51 3.66 14.99
C ALA A 134 4.98 5.05 15.39
N ALA A 135 5.75 6.12 15.16
CA ALA A 135 5.29 7.49 15.42
C ALA A 135 4.19 7.91 14.43
N SER A 136 4.37 7.61 13.14
CA SER A 136 3.35 7.89 12.10
C SER A 136 2.07 7.10 12.34
N ALA A 137 2.17 5.84 12.76
CA ALA A 137 1.03 5.00 13.15
C ALA A 137 0.22 5.65 14.27
N ARG A 138 0.88 6.03 15.38
CA ARG A 138 0.26 6.73 16.51
C ARG A 138 -0.42 8.03 16.09
N MET A 139 0.23 8.84 15.25
CA MET A 139 -0.35 10.08 14.75
C MET A 139 -1.65 9.81 13.96
N ARG A 140 -1.62 8.85 13.02
CA ARG A 140 -2.77 8.52 12.18
C ARG A 140 -3.92 7.90 12.97
N SER A 141 -3.62 6.99 13.91
CA SER A 141 -4.62 6.44 14.83
C SER A 141 -5.30 7.54 15.65
N ARG A 142 -4.53 8.50 16.17
CA ARG A 142 -5.09 9.64 16.92
C ARG A 142 -6.05 10.48 16.07
N ILE A 143 -5.69 10.78 14.82
CA ILE A 143 -6.56 11.53 13.90
C ILE A 143 -7.88 10.78 13.67
N ARG A 144 -7.83 9.44 13.59
CA ARG A 144 -9.00 8.58 13.30
C ARG A 144 -9.75 8.11 14.55
N GLY A 145 -9.35 8.52 15.76
CA GLY A 145 -9.92 8.02 17.01
C GLY A 145 -9.73 6.52 17.24
N GLN A 146 -8.73 5.89 16.61
CA GLN A 146 -8.47 4.45 16.69
C GLN A 146 -7.33 4.12 17.67
N PRO A 147 -7.29 2.91 18.26
CA PRO A 147 -6.19 2.51 19.14
C PRO A 147 -4.86 2.41 18.37
N CYS A 148 -3.74 2.57 19.08
CA CYS A 148 -2.41 2.29 18.57
C CYS A 148 -1.55 1.73 19.70
N GLU A 149 -1.31 0.43 19.65
CA GLU A 149 -0.51 -0.30 20.65
C GLU A 149 0.91 -0.56 20.12
N LEU A 150 1.10 -0.47 18.80
CA LEU A 150 2.39 -0.70 18.19
C LEU A 150 3.45 0.31 18.63
N ASN A 151 4.59 -0.24 19.02
CA ASN A 151 5.84 0.46 19.24
C ASN A 151 6.90 -0.01 18.22
N TYR A 152 8.12 0.51 18.32
CA TYR A 152 9.15 0.21 17.32
C TYR A 152 9.72 -1.22 17.41
N THR A 153 9.69 -1.86 18.58
CA THR A 153 10.15 -3.25 18.73
C THR A 153 9.19 -4.21 18.06
N ASP A 154 7.89 -3.93 18.12
CA ASP A 154 6.87 -4.74 17.44
C ASP A 154 7.08 -4.70 15.92
N ILE A 155 7.50 -3.55 15.39
CA ILE A 155 7.88 -3.40 13.97
C ILE A 155 9.13 -4.21 13.61
N LEU A 156 10.13 -4.24 14.48
CA LEU A 156 11.33 -5.07 14.27
C LEU A 156 10.97 -6.57 14.31
N GLN A 157 10.08 -6.94 15.22
CA GLN A 157 9.56 -8.31 15.33
C GLN A 157 8.79 -8.73 14.08
N MET A 158 7.88 -7.89 13.58
CA MET A 158 7.19 -8.12 12.30
C MET A 158 8.16 -8.30 11.14
N LEU A 159 9.25 -7.52 11.10
CA LEU A 159 10.27 -7.66 10.06
C LEU A 159 10.97 -9.03 10.11
N LEU A 160 11.25 -9.55 11.31
CA LEU A 160 11.82 -10.88 11.49
C LEU A 160 10.83 -11.98 11.14
N GLU A 161 9.59 -11.89 11.61
CA GLU A 161 8.53 -12.87 11.35
C GLU A 161 8.17 -12.95 9.88
N GLN A 162 8.23 -11.83 9.16
CA GLN A 162 8.07 -11.79 7.71
C GLN A 162 9.35 -12.08 6.94
N HIS A 163 10.43 -12.49 7.62
CA HIS A 163 11.71 -12.86 7.00
C HIS A 163 12.29 -11.73 6.12
N GLY A 164 12.07 -10.47 6.50
CA GLY A 164 12.50 -9.29 5.76
C GLY A 164 11.71 -9.03 4.46
N ARG A 165 10.51 -9.60 4.30
CA ARG A 165 9.74 -9.54 3.04
C ARG A 165 8.42 -8.81 3.17
N CYS A 166 7.95 -8.28 2.04
CA CYS A 166 6.61 -7.72 1.90
C CYS A 166 5.58 -8.83 2.11
N PHE A 167 4.58 -8.56 2.96
CA PHE A 167 3.52 -9.52 3.28
C PHE A 167 2.72 -9.99 2.04
N TYR A 168 2.40 -9.09 1.10
CA TYR A 168 1.60 -9.43 -0.07
C TYR A 168 2.41 -10.04 -1.23
N SER A 169 3.58 -9.47 -1.53
CA SER A 169 4.31 -9.81 -2.76
C SER A 169 5.55 -10.68 -2.54
N GLY A 170 6.01 -10.84 -1.30
CA GLY A 170 7.21 -11.59 -0.96
C GLY A 170 8.53 -10.91 -1.37
N VAL A 171 8.50 -9.71 -1.97
CA VAL A 171 9.73 -8.97 -2.32
C VAL A 171 10.50 -8.56 -1.06
N PRO A 172 11.84 -8.58 -1.06
CA PRO A 172 12.63 -8.09 0.05
C PRO A 172 12.37 -6.61 0.32
N LEU A 173 12.17 -6.28 1.58
CA LEU A 173 11.92 -4.92 2.01
C LEU A 173 13.21 -4.14 2.21
N GLN A 174 13.21 -2.88 1.77
CA GLN A 174 14.33 -1.95 1.91
C GLN A 174 14.07 -0.92 3.02
N TYR A 175 15.13 -0.48 3.69
CA TYR A 175 15.06 0.59 4.71
C TYR A 175 16.26 1.54 4.76
N HIS A 176 17.33 1.25 4.02
CA HIS A 176 18.59 2.01 4.08
C HIS A 176 18.62 3.25 3.16
N TYR A 177 18.02 3.14 1.98
CA TYR A 177 18.17 4.14 0.93
C TYR A 177 16.85 4.87 0.69
N PRO A 178 16.82 6.22 0.76
CA PRO A 178 15.62 6.95 0.41
C PRO A 178 15.31 6.73 -1.07
N HIS A 179 14.03 6.58 -1.39
CA HIS A 179 13.57 6.34 -2.76
C HIS A 179 14.09 5.04 -3.40
N ALA A 180 14.56 4.08 -2.60
CA ALA A 180 14.74 2.73 -3.11
C ALA A 180 13.38 2.10 -3.44
N ASP A 181 13.39 1.13 -4.33
CA ASP A 181 12.25 0.25 -4.53
C ASP A 181 12.02 -0.59 -3.29
N TRP A 182 10.76 -0.99 -3.09
CA TRP A 182 10.34 -1.91 -2.04
C TRP A 182 10.62 -1.41 -0.62
N MET A 183 10.60 -0.08 -0.44
CA MET A 183 10.80 0.54 0.87
C MET A 183 9.73 0.08 1.86
N MET A 184 10.13 -0.39 3.03
CA MET A 184 9.18 -0.87 4.02
C MET A 184 8.22 0.23 4.49
N SER A 185 6.95 -0.14 4.54
CA SER A 185 5.82 0.62 5.07
C SER A 185 4.99 -0.28 5.99
N LEU A 186 4.18 0.34 6.84
CA LEU A 186 3.27 -0.33 7.76
C LEU A 186 1.86 -0.28 7.18
N GLU A 187 1.23 -1.44 7.02
CA GLU A 187 -0.13 -1.61 6.48
C GLU A 187 -1.08 -2.17 7.54
N ARG A 188 -2.36 -1.80 7.47
CA ARG A 188 -3.41 -2.41 8.29
C ARG A 188 -4.16 -3.45 7.46
N LEU A 189 -4.41 -4.62 8.04
CA LEU A 189 -5.20 -5.65 7.37
C LEU A 189 -6.69 -5.29 7.34
N ASP A 190 -7.18 -4.66 8.41
CA ASP A 190 -8.52 -4.10 8.52
C ASP A 190 -8.42 -2.60 8.86
N ASN A 191 -8.94 -1.74 7.98
CA ASN A 191 -8.92 -0.29 8.16
C ASN A 191 -9.85 0.22 9.27
N ASN A 192 -10.81 -0.59 9.70
CA ASN A 192 -11.69 -0.28 10.82
C ASN A 192 -11.03 -0.56 12.17
N VAL A 193 -9.99 -1.39 12.19
CA VAL A 193 -9.19 -1.67 13.37
C VAL A 193 -7.95 -0.76 13.41
N GLY A 194 -7.53 -0.38 14.62
CA GLY A 194 -6.35 0.46 14.84
C GLY A 194 -5.02 -0.24 14.52
N TYR A 195 -3.91 0.43 14.85
CA TYR A 195 -2.57 -0.16 14.75
C TYR A 195 -2.28 -1.02 15.99
N VAL A 196 -2.71 -2.28 15.95
CA VAL A 196 -2.56 -3.27 17.03
C VAL A 196 -1.90 -4.54 16.51
N GLU A 197 -1.39 -5.37 17.42
CA GLU A 197 -0.83 -6.67 17.08
C GLU A 197 -1.86 -7.52 16.32
N GLY A 198 -1.43 -8.24 15.28
CA GLY A 198 -2.30 -9.06 14.44
C GLY A 198 -3.13 -8.31 13.40
N ASN A 199 -3.26 -6.97 13.48
CA ASN A 199 -3.91 -6.16 12.45
C ASN A 199 -2.91 -5.39 11.57
N CYS A 200 -1.61 -5.59 11.76
CA CYS A 200 -0.58 -4.85 11.04
C CYS A 200 0.46 -5.77 10.44
N VAL A 201 0.94 -5.40 9.26
CA VAL A 201 1.99 -6.11 8.52
C VAL A 201 2.92 -5.11 7.85
N LEU A 202 4.12 -5.56 7.50
CA LEU A 202 5.04 -4.78 6.68
C LEU A 202 4.85 -5.08 5.19
N ILE A 203 4.71 -4.02 4.40
CA ILE A 203 4.60 -4.10 2.95
C ILE A 203 5.63 -3.20 2.29
N ALA A 204 5.85 -3.40 1.00
CA ALA A 204 6.53 -2.41 0.18
C ALA A 204 5.60 -1.18 -0.01
N ALA A 205 6.16 0.02 0.12
CA ALA A 205 5.43 1.29 0.10
C ALA A 205 4.63 1.50 -1.20
N GLU A 206 5.04 0.86 -2.29
CA GLU A 206 4.35 0.85 -3.58
C GLU A 206 2.96 0.22 -3.52
N PHE A 207 2.72 -0.69 -2.56
CA PHE A 207 1.41 -1.31 -2.35
C PHE A 207 0.57 -0.58 -1.30
N ASN A 208 1.10 0.49 -0.69
CA ASN A 208 0.40 1.25 0.34
C ASN A 208 -0.47 2.32 -0.33
N THR A 209 -1.74 1.99 -0.56
CA THR A 209 -2.73 2.91 -1.14
C THR A 209 -3.49 3.66 -0.03
N ALA A 210 -3.80 4.94 -0.27
CA ALA A 210 -4.56 5.72 0.68
C ALA A 210 -6.03 5.29 0.65
N ASP A 211 -6.58 4.96 1.82
CA ASP A 211 -8.01 4.76 2.00
C ASP A 211 -8.70 6.11 2.27
N HIS A 212 -9.58 6.51 1.37
CA HIS A 212 -10.39 7.73 1.42
C HIS A 212 -11.87 7.45 1.71
N SER A 213 -12.24 6.21 2.05
CA SER A 213 -13.64 5.82 2.27
C SER A 213 -14.37 6.64 3.35
N ARG A 214 -13.64 7.14 4.34
CA ARG A 214 -14.19 7.90 5.48
C ARG A 214 -14.34 9.41 5.25
N ASP A 215 -13.83 9.94 4.14
CA ASP A 215 -13.91 11.38 3.86
C ASP A 215 -15.30 11.79 3.29
N ASN A 216 -16.20 10.82 3.02
CA ASN A 216 -17.48 11.04 2.33
C ASN A 216 -18.73 10.94 3.22
N GLU A 217 -18.61 10.76 4.55
CA GLU A 217 -19.77 10.59 5.45
C GLU A 217 -20.39 11.91 5.96
N ASP A 218 -20.03 13.08 5.41
CA ASP A 218 -20.41 14.40 5.97
C ASP A 218 -21.22 15.30 5.00
N TYR A 219 -21.87 14.72 3.99
CA TYR A 219 -22.87 15.42 3.17
C TYR A 219 -24.24 14.76 3.32
N ASP A 220 -24.80 14.83 4.52
CA ASP A 220 -26.24 14.78 4.65
C ASP A 220 -26.79 16.04 3.97
N GLU A 221 -27.38 15.87 2.79
CA GLU A 221 -28.21 16.89 2.18
C GLU A 221 -29.34 17.21 3.17
N ASP A 222 -29.31 18.42 3.74
CA ASP A 222 -30.43 18.96 4.53
C ASP A 222 -31.72 18.75 3.71
N GLU A 223 -32.52 17.76 4.10
CA GLU A 223 -33.88 17.61 3.63
C GLU A 223 -34.62 18.90 3.98
N HIS A 224 -34.98 19.65 2.95
CA HIS A 224 -36.04 20.65 3.03
C HIS A 224 -37.35 19.94 3.34
N GLU A 225 -37.60 19.60 4.61
CA GLU A 225 -38.92 19.22 5.08
C GLU A 225 -39.75 20.49 5.33
N GLU A 226 -40.74 20.68 4.48
CA GLU A 226 -41.91 21.50 4.77
C GLU A 226 -42.65 20.89 5.98
N ASP A 227 -42.87 21.75 6.97
CA ASP A 227 -43.50 21.51 8.25
C ASP A 227 -44.95 21.01 8.11
N GLU A 228 -45.17 19.70 8.24
CA GLU A 228 -46.46 19.15 8.70
C GLU A 228 -46.23 18.07 9.76
N GLY A 229 -46.56 18.41 11.01
CA GLY A 229 -46.25 17.57 12.16
C GLY A 229 -47.07 16.29 12.31
N GLN A 230 -46.46 15.30 12.99
CA GLN A 230 -47.14 14.43 13.97
C GLN A 230 -46.18 13.53 14.78
N ASP A 231 -46.23 13.74 16.09
CA ASP A 231 -46.24 12.80 17.24
C ASP A 231 -45.70 11.34 17.13
N LYS A 232 -44.70 11.06 17.99
CA LYS A 232 -44.38 9.83 18.79
C LYS A 232 -43.98 8.49 18.13
N GLY A 233 -42.84 7.97 18.61
CA GLY A 233 -42.76 6.57 19.11
C GLY A 233 -41.43 5.81 18.98
N LEU A 234 -40.69 5.69 20.09
CA LEU A 234 -39.70 4.68 20.52
C LEU A 234 -39.44 3.43 19.64
N THR A 235 -38.18 3.03 19.47
CA THR A 235 -37.61 1.74 19.98
C THR A 235 -36.10 1.60 19.71
N ALA A 236 -35.43 0.80 20.56
CA ALA A 236 -34.00 0.49 20.55
C ALA A 236 -33.67 -0.79 19.76
N SER A 237 -32.49 -0.88 19.15
CA SER A 237 -31.84 -2.15 18.75
C SER A 237 -30.32 -1.96 18.65
N HIS A 238 -29.54 -2.63 19.49
CA HIS A 238 -28.80 -3.89 19.21
C HIS A 238 -27.64 -3.74 18.21
N ALA A 239 -26.41 -3.63 18.73
CA ALA A 239 -25.18 -3.79 17.97
C ALA A 239 -24.85 -5.29 17.77
N PRO A 240 -24.41 -5.73 16.57
CA PRO A 240 -24.03 -7.12 16.35
C PRO A 240 -22.63 -7.43 16.86
N ASP A 241 -22.54 -8.55 17.58
CA ASP A 241 -21.34 -9.20 18.10
C ASP A 241 -20.62 -9.95 16.96
N VAL A 242 -19.51 -9.42 16.46
CA VAL A 242 -18.72 -10.04 15.36
C VAL A 242 -17.54 -10.81 15.96
N LYS A 243 -17.68 -12.14 16.00
CA LYS A 243 -16.60 -13.07 16.39
C LYS A 243 -15.65 -13.29 15.20
N TYR A 244 -14.40 -12.84 15.33
CA TYR A 244 -13.35 -13.13 14.36
C TYR A 244 -12.89 -14.59 14.44
N ARG A 245 -12.84 -15.25 13.29
CA ARG A 245 -12.30 -16.60 13.10
C ARG A 245 -10.80 -16.47 12.83
N LYS A 246 -9.97 -17.08 13.68
CA LYS A 246 -8.52 -17.23 13.47
C LYS A 246 -8.29 -17.88 12.10
N LEU A 247 -7.60 -17.19 11.20
CA LEU A 247 -7.11 -17.79 9.95
C LEU A 247 -5.93 -18.70 10.29
N GLU A 248 -6.12 -20.00 10.10
CA GLU A 248 -5.04 -20.98 10.18
C GLU A 248 -4.06 -20.79 9.02
N THR A 249 -2.79 -20.78 9.35
CA THR A 249 -1.64 -20.70 8.46
C THR A 249 -1.65 -21.82 7.43
N PHE A 250 -1.61 -21.46 6.15
CA PHE A 250 -1.38 -22.40 5.04
C PHE A 250 0.06 -22.94 5.11
N ASN A 251 0.22 -24.20 5.52
CA ASN A 251 1.46 -24.95 5.32
C ASN A 251 1.54 -25.41 3.87
N LEU A 252 2.43 -24.81 3.09
CA LEU A 252 2.87 -25.33 1.80
C LEU A 252 3.73 -26.58 2.06
N GLN A 253 3.15 -27.77 1.91
CA GLN A 253 3.92 -29.01 1.82
C GLN A 253 4.63 -29.07 0.47
N GLU A 254 5.94 -29.28 0.52
CA GLU A 254 6.81 -29.52 -0.62
C GLU A 254 6.37 -30.80 -1.38
N GLY A 255 5.96 -30.63 -2.63
CA GLY A 255 5.70 -31.74 -3.54
C GLY A 255 6.99 -32.35 -4.05
N ASN A 256 7.32 -33.55 -3.57
CA ASN A 256 8.36 -34.41 -4.12
C ASN A 256 8.04 -34.77 -5.58
N GLY A 257 8.88 -34.29 -6.50
CA GLY A 257 8.87 -34.67 -7.91
C GLY A 257 9.38 -36.10 -8.10
N GLN A 258 8.50 -37.00 -8.54
CA GLN A 258 8.92 -38.26 -9.16
C GLN A 258 8.97 -38.07 -10.68
N GLY A 259 10.15 -38.32 -11.23
CA GLY A 259 10.44 -38.23 -12.66
C GLY A 259 9.70 -39.29 -13.47
N LEU A 260 9.26 -38.88 -14.65
CA LEU A 260 8.88 -39.78 -15.74
C LEU A 260 9.89 -39.59 -16.86
N GLY A 261 10.78 -40.56 -17.00
CA GLY A 261 11.55 -40.75 -18.22
C GLY A 261 10.69 -41.44 -19.27
N PHE A 262 10.70 -40.93 -20.49
CA PHE A 262 10.31 -41.68 -21.67
C PHE A 262 11.48 -41.72 -22.65
N ARG A 263 11.81 -42.95 -23.03
CA ARG A 263 12.61 -43.30 -24.20
C ARG A 263 11.78 -43.11 -25.46
#